data_AF-A0A3P8VQD9-F1
#
_entry.id   AF-A0A3P8VQD9-F1
#
_cell.length_a   1.000
_cell.length_b   1.000
_cell.length_c   1.000
_cell.angle_alpha   90.00
_cell.angle_beta   90.00
_cell.angle_gamma   90.00
#
_symmetry.space_group_name_H-M   'P 1'
#
loop_
_entity.id
_entity.type
_entity.pdbx_description
1 polymer ?
#
loop_
_entity_poly.entity_id
_entity_poly.type
_entity_poly.pdbx_seq_one_letter_code
_entity_poly.pdbx_strand_id
1 'polypeptide(L)'
;MTPYTLMRGRYSTTLAARFHLMCFYRALNIRVALVGLEVWSDVDKCPITQDPFTTLHEFLDWRKVKLLPQKPHDNAQLISGVYFQGTTIGMAPIMSMCTADQSGGIDHSDNPLGAAVTLAHELGHNFGMNHDTPERGCALISAEDDVCSSKASKNATRCQTHITFEFI
;
A
#
# COMPACT_ATOMS: atom_id res chain seq x y z
N MET A 1 -1.35 -19.07 16.68
CA MET A 1 -0.08 -19.05 15.93
C MET A 1 0.29 -17.61 15.64
N THR A 2 1.58 -17.27 15.58
CA THR A 2 2.09 -15.89 15.62
C THR A 2 2.50 -15.34 14.23
N PRO A 3 2.22 -14.06 13.92
CA PRO A 3 2.63 -13.42 12.65
C PRO A 3 4.08 -12.86 12.67
N TYR A 4 4.69 -12.70 11.49
CA TYR A 4 6.08 -12.25 11.23
C TYR A 4 6.12 -10.94 10.35
N THR A 5 7.30 -10.33 10.02
CA THR A 5 7.56 -8.98 9.36
C THR A 5 8.83 -8.96 8.48
N LEU A 6 9.20 -8.27 7.35
CA LEU A 6 8.90 -7.26 6.25
C LEU A 6 8.59 -5.83 6.73
N MET A 7 9.15 -4.76 6.17
CA MET A 7 9.56 -4.37 4.79
C MET A 7 11.05 -4.52 4.42
N ARG A 8 11.48 -4.01 3.25
CA ARG A 8 12.87 -3.53 3.03
C ARG A 8 12.97 -2.04 3.41
N GLY A 9 12.55 -1.72 4.63
CA GLY A 9 12.54 -0.37 5.18
C GLY A 9 12.87 -0.38 6.67
N ARG A 10 12.99 0.81 7.28
CA ARG A 10 13.22 0.91 8.73
C ARG A 10 11.98 0.36 9.46
N TYR A 11 12.18 -0.58 10.40
CA TYR A 11 11.08 -1.21 11.18
C TYR A 11 10.06 -0.22 11.76
N SER A 12 10.54 0.96 12.19
CA SER A 12 9.70 2.06 12.69
C SER A 12 8.68 2.56 11.65
N THR A 13 9.12 2.74 10.39
CA THR A 13 8.31 3.26 9.29
C THR A 13 7.08 2.40 9.03
N THR A 14 7.26 1.08 8.88
CA THR A 14 6.15 0.16 8.58
C THR A 14 5.19 0.00 9.77
N LEU A 15 5.71 -0.05 11.01
CA LEU A 15 4.86 -0.23 12.20
C LEU A 15 4.03 1.02 12.51
N ALA A 16 4.57 2.22 12.29
CA ALA A 16 3.80 3.46 12.38
C ALA A 16 2.81 3.60 11.20
N ALA A 17 3.24 3.28 9.97
CA ALA A 17 2.36 3.33 8.80
C ALA A 17 1.11 2.44 8.94
N ARG A 18 1.25 1.28 9.60
CA ARG A 18 0.11 0.40 9.94
C ARG A 18 -1.04 1.16 10.61
N PHE A 19 -0.77 1.99 11.62
CA PHE A 19 -1.82 2.66 12.40
C PHE A 19 -2.67 3.58 11.52
N HIS A 20 -2.01 4.42 10.71
CA HIS A 20 -2.67 5.31 9.76
C HIS A 20 -3.43 4.54 8.66
N LEU A 21 -2.87 3.44 8.15
CA LEU A 21 -3.52 2.59 7.13
C LEU A 21 -4.85 2.01 7.62
N MET A 22 -4.94 1.56 8.88
CA MET A 22 -6.22 1.11 9.47
C MET A 22 -7.25 2.24 9.56
N CYS A 23 -6.79 3.48 9.75
CA CYS A 23 -7.65 4.64 9.91
C CYS A 23 -8.26 5.13 8.59
N PHE A 24 -7.54 5.08 7.46
CA PHE A 24 -8.12 5.35 6.14
C PHE A 24 -9.24 4.36 5.82
N TYR A 25 -8.94 3.06 5.79
CA TYR A 25 -9.87 2.03 5.32
C TYR A 25 -11.12 1.84 6.18
N ARG A 26 -11.09 2.23 7.45
CA ARG A 26 -12.25 2.24 8.36
C ARG A 26 -13.43 3.06 7.83
N ALA A 27 -13.20 4.13 7.04
CA ALA A 27 -14.27 4.90 6.42
C ALA A 27 -15.06 4.12 5.35
N LEU A 28 -14.43 3.13 4.72
CA LEU A 28 -14.98 2.28 3.66
C LEU A 28 -15.51 0.94 4.18
N ASN A 29 -15.64 0.76 5.51
CA ASN A 29 -15.93 -0.50 6.19
C ASN A 29 -14.86 -1.61 6.02
N ILE A 30 -13.75 -1.33 5.34
CA ILE A 30 -12.69 -2.31 5.07
C ILE A 30 -11.77 -2.46 6.29
N ARG A 31 -11.46 -3.71 6.64
CA ARG A 31 -10.56 -4.06 7.76
C ARG A 31 -9.23 -4.63 7.24
N VAL A 32 -8.33 -3.73 6.84
CA VAL A 32 -6.94 -4.11 6.50
C VAL A 32 -6.26 -4.73 7.72
N ALA A 33 -5.71 -5.94 7.58
CA ALA A 33 -4.99 -6.64 8.65
C ALA A 33 -3.57 -6.99 8.22
N LEU A 34 -2.57 -6.55 9.00
CA LEU A 34 -1.17 -6.92 8.78
C LEU A 34 -0.93 -8.35 9.31
N VAL A 35 -1.10 -9.34 8.43
CA VAL A 35 -1.08 -10.79 8.76
C VAL A 35 0.27 -11.48 8.56
N GLY A 36 1.04 -11.12 7.53
CA GLY A 36 2.16 -11.94 7.06
C GLY A 36 3.13 -11.14 6.19
N LEU A 37 4.43 -11.27 6.51
CA LEU A 37 5.46 -10.27 6.23
C LEU A 37 6.85 -10.96 6.61
N GLU A 38 8.00 -10.64 5.96
CA GLU A 38 9.39 -11.20 6.10
C GLU A 38 10.61 -10.28 5.67
N VAL A 39 11.49 -9.74 6.56
CA VAL A 39 12.42 -8.59 6.26
C VAL A 39 13.62 -9.00 5.39
N TRP A 40 13.98 -8.15 4.42
CA TRP A 40 15.14 -8.35 3.53
C TRP A 40 16.39 -7.62 4.06
N SER A 41 17.08 -8.23 5.04
CA SER A 41 18.29 -7.67 5.66
C SER A 41 19.57 -7.85 4.85
N ASP A 42 19.73 -9.01 4.20
CA ASP A 42 21.03 -9.47 3.70
C ASP A 42 21.17 -9.28 2.18
N VAL A 43 20.10 -9.58 1.44
CA VAL A 43 20.00 -9.42 0.00
C VAL A 43 18.52 -9.37 -0.41
N ASP A 44 18.24 -8.57 -1.45
CA ASP A 44 16.92 -8.47 -2.06
C ASP A 44 16.47 -9.80 -2.66
N LYS A 45 15.16 -10.08 -2.63
CA LYS A 45 14.61 -11.35 -3.15
C LYS A 45 14.06 -11.25 -4.57
N CYS A 46 13.95 -10.03 -5.09
CA CYS A 46 13.75 -9.68 -6.49
C CYS A 46 14.64 -8.45 -6.82
N PRO A 47 14.92 -8.14 -8.10
CA PRO A 47 15.48 -6.86 -8.49
C PRO A 47 14.63 -5.69 -7.97
N ILE A 48 15.30 -4.67 -7.44
CA ILE A 48 14.72 -3.36 -7.13
C ILE A 48 15.54 -2.33 -7.92
N THR A 49 14.88 -1.53 -8.74
CA THR A 49 15.53 -0.55 -9.62
C THR A 49 14.91 0.84 -9.42
N GLN A 50 15.41 1.84 -10.15
CA GLN A 50 14.77 3.15 -10.19
C GLN A 50 13.56 3.21 -11.14
N ASP A 51 13.33 2.17 -11.97
CA ASP A 51 12.09 2.06 -12.73
C ASP A 51 11.00 1.40 -11.85
N PRO A 52 9.90 2.11 -11.56
CA PRO A 52 8.81 1.55 -10.78
C PRO A 52 8.10 0.40 -11.53
N PHE A 53 8.04 0.40 -12.87
CA PHE A 53 7.36 -0.66 -13.62
C PHE A 53 8.09 -2.01 -13.49
N THR A 54 9.41 -2.02 -13.74
CA THR A 54 10.28 -3.20 -13.53
C THR A 54 10.23 -3.66 -12.08
N THR A 55 10.33 -2.73 -11.12
CA THR A 55 10.33 -3.07 -9.68
C THR A 55 9.00 -3.67 -9.24
N LEU A 56 7.86 -3.15 -9.73
CA LEU A 56 6.53 -3.70 -9.43
C LEU A 56 6.37 -5.10 -10.03
N HIS A 57 6.78 -5.30 -11.29
CA HIS A 57 6.68 -6.59 -11.97
C HIS A 57 7.50 -7.68 -11.26
N GLU A 58 8.76 -7.40 -10.95
CA GLU A 58 9.68 -8.30 -10.25
C GLU A 58 9.19 -8.64 -8.83
N PHE A 59 8.66 -7.65 -8.10
CA PHE A 59 8.07 -7.86 -6.78
C PHE A 59 6.80 -8.74 -6.85
N LEU A 60 5.93 -8.52 -7.83
CA LEU A 60 4.68 -9.27 -7.99
C LEU A 60 4.92 -10.72 -8.42
N ASP A 61 5.82 -10.98 -9.37
CA ASP A 61 6.19 -12.36 -9.70
C ASP A 61 6.95 -13.04 -8.55
N TRP A 62 7.80 -12.33 -7.79
CA TRP A 62 8.35 -12.87 -6.52
C TRP A 62 7.25 -13.22 -5.51
N ARG A 63 6.26 -12.34 -5.30
CA ARG A 63 5.11 -12.58 -4.42
C ARG A 63 4.40 -13.87 -4.82
N LYS A 64 4.11 -14.02 -6.11
CA LYS A 64 3.41 -15.15 -6.73
C LYS A 64 4.19 -16.46 -6.61
N VAL A 65 5.48 -16.49 -6.95
CA VAL A 65 6.26 -17.73 -7.03
C VAL A 65 7.04 -18.09 -5.75
N LYS A 66 7.21 -17.15 -4.81
CA LYS A 66 7.91 -17.37 -3.53
C LYS A 66 7.04 -17.11 -2.30
N LEU A 67 6.36 -15.96 -2.20
CA LEU A 67 5.69 -15.58 -0.95
C LEU A 67 4.36 -16.31 -0.73
N LEU A 68 3.45 -16.28 -1.71
CA LEU A 68 2.12 -16.90 -1.63
C LEU A 68 2.17 -18.41 -1.27
N PRO A 69 3.05 -19.24 -1.86
CA PRO A 69 3.18 -20.65 -1.47
C PRO A 69 3.63 -20.90 -0.03
N GLN A 70 4.29 -19.92 0.61
CA GLN A 70 4.80 -20.02 1.98
C GLN A 70 3.88 -19.37 3.02
N LYS A 71 3.19 -18.28 2.65
CA LYS A 71 2.37 -17.46 3.54
C LYS A 71 1.10 -17.00 2.79
N PRO A 72 -0.09 -17.55 3.08
CA PRO A 72 -1.35 -17.05 2.55
C PRO A 72 -1.59 -15.58 2.94
N HIS A 73 -1.90 -14.73 1.95
CA HIS A 73 -2.21 -13.31 2.14
C HIS A 73 -2.95 -12.75 0.92
N ASP A 74 -3.90 -11.85 1.12
CA ASP A 74 -4.76 -11.32 0.05
C ASP A 74 -4.01 -10.32 -0.85
N ASN A 75 -3.08 -9.55 -0.27
CA ASN A 75 -2.32 -8.47 -0.90
C ASN A 75 -0.94 -8.33 -0.22
N ALA A 76 0.08 -7.93 -0.98
CA ALA A 76 1.39 -7.60 -0.41
C ALA A 76 1.93 -6.29 -0.99
N GLN A 77 2.54 -5.46 -0.15
CA GLN A 77 3.14 -4.18 -0.53
C GLN A 77 4.64 -4.20 -0.22
N LEU A 78 5.44 -3.44 -0.97
CA LEU A 78 6.89 -3.31 -0.78
C LEU A 78 7.28 -1.84 -0.58
N ILE A 79 7.64 -1.46 0.66
CA ILE A 79 8.47 -0.27 0.89
C ILE A 79 9.90 -0.61 0.49
N SER A 80 10.42 0.19 -0.44
CA SER A 80 11.78 0.21 -0.96
C SER A 80 12.62 1.31 -0.29
N GLY A 81 13.94 1.15 -0.29
CA GLY A 81 14.91 2.22 0.01
C GLY A 81 15.54 2.84 -1.24
N VAL A 82 14.99 2.56 -2.42
CA VAL A 82 15.45 3.05 -3.73
C VAL A 82 14.41 4.01 -4.28
N TYR A 83 14.80 5.27 -4.49
CA TYR A 83 13.96 6.28 -5.12
C TYR A 83 13.66 5.92 -6.57
N PHE A 84 12.39 5.95 -6.96
CA PHE A 84 11.97 5.76 -8.35
C PHE A 84 12.16 7.05 -9.17
N GLN A 85 12.34 6.90 -10.49
CA GLN A 85 12.53 8.02 -11.42
C GLN A 85 11.24 8.81 -11.66
N GLY A 86 11.39 10.10 -11.95
CA GLY A 86 10.29 11.03 -12.19
C GLY A 86 9.67 11.51 -10.87
N THR A 87 8.34 11.51 -10.80
CA THR A 87 7.54 11.95 -9.64
C THR A 87 6.79 10.81 -8.96
N THR A 88 7.07 9.55 -9.35
CA THR A 88 6.39 8.37 -8.84
C THR A 88 6.88 8.04 -7.42
N ILE A 89 5.96 8.01 -6.44
CA ILE A 89 6.28 7.64 -5.05
C ILE A 89 5.86 6.20 -4.75
N GLY A 90 4.73 5.75 -5.29
CA GLY A 90 4.32 4.35 -5.31
C GLY A 90 3.74 3.93 -6.66
N MET A 91 3.44 2.64 -6.80
CA MET A 91 2.72 2.09 -7.95
C MET A 91 2.04 0.75 -7.61
N ALA A 92 0.81 0.56 -8.07
CA ALA A 92 0.04 -0.68 -7.95
C ALA A 92 -0.90 -0.93 -9.14
N PRO A 93 -1.22 -2.19 -9.49
CA PRO A 93 -2.22 -2.49 -10.51
C PRO A 93 -3.64 -2.18 -10.03
N ILE A 94 -4.49 -1.69 -10.93
CA ILE A 94 -5.89 -1.35 -10.63
C ILE A 94 -6.77 -2.62 -10.66
N MET A 95 -7.70 -2.74 -9.70
CA MET A 95 -8.69 -3.83 -9.60
C MET A 95 -8.06 -5.23 -9.47
N SER A 96 -6.90 -5.32 -8.83
CA SER A 96 -6.15 -6.57 -8.65
C SER A 96 -6.27 -7.21 -7.27
N MET A 97 -7.13 -6.71 -6.38
CA MET A 97 -7.29 -7.27 -5.04
C MET A 97 -7.58 -8.78 -5.07
N CYS A 98 -6.95 -9.53 -4.17
CA CYS A 98 -6.99 -10.99 -4.06
C CYS A 98 -6.48 -11.79 -5.28
N THR A 99 -6.05 -11.19 -6.40
CA THR A 99 -5.45 -11.99 -7.49
C THR A 99 -4.08 -12.53 -7.11
N ALA A 100 -3.72 -13.71 -7.61
CA ALA A 100 -2.46 -14.38 -7.28
C ALA A 100 -1.22 -13.72 -7.91
N ASP A 101 -1.43 -12.90 -8.95
CA ASP A 101 -0.40 -12.31 -9.80
C ASP A 101 -0.24 -10.79 -9.61
N GLN A 102 -1.32 -10.04 -9.39
CA GLN A 102 -1.33 -8.57 -9.46
C GLN A 102 -1.73 -7.89 -8.13
N SER A 103 -2.16 -8.62 -7.10
CA SER A 103 -2.55 -8.05 -5.79
C SER A 103 -1.35 -7.57 -4.98
N GLY A 104 -0.88 -6.35 -5.27
CA GLY A 104 0.18 -5.69 -4.53
C GLY A 104 0.57 -4.34 -5.09
N GLY A 105 1.62 -3.76 -4.52
CA GLY A 105 2.15 -2.45 -4.89
C GLY A 105 3.54 -2.17 -4.29
N ILE A 106 4.14 -1.06 -4.71
CA ILE A 106 5.46 -0.59 -4.26
C ILE A 106 5.39 0.87 -3.77
N ASP A 107 6.31 1.25 -2.89
CA ASP A 107 6.48 2.58 -2.28
C ASP A 107 7.99 2.84 -2.02
N HIS A 108 8.45 4.09 -1.95
CA HIS A 108 9.81 4.45 -1.49
C HIS A 108 9.86 5.52 -0.40
N SER A 109 8.74 5.81 0.26
CA SER A 109 8.61 6.89 1.25
C SER A 109 9.48 6.71 2.51
N ASP A 110 10.50 7.56 2.69
CA ASP A 110 11.31 7.61 3.92
C ASP A 110 10.51 7.90 5.20
N ASN A 111 9.47 8.74 5.08
CA ASN A 111 8.65 9.22 6.18
C ASN A 111 7.52 8.20 6.50
N PRO A 112 7.36 7.74 7.76
CA PRO A 112 6.26 6.86 8.16
C PRO A 112 4.86 7.33 7.78
N LEU A 113 4.59 8.65 7.79
CA LEU A 113 3.30 9.20 7.37
C LEU A 113 3.16 9.23 5.84
N GLY A 114 4.25 9.50 5.11
CA GLY A 114 4.28 9.40 3.65
C GLY A 114 4.01 7.97 3.20
N ALA A 115 4.73 7.00 3.78
CA ALA A 115 4.53 5.57 3.53
C ALA A 115 3.08 5.14 3.83
N ALA A 116 2.47 5.63 4.90
CA ALA A 116 1.06 5.35 5.18
C ALA A 116 0.10 5.84 4.09
N VAL A 117 0.32 7.04 3.56
CA VAL A 117 -0.51 7.65 2.52
C VAL A 117 -0.30 6.93 1.19
N THR A 118 0.95 6.68 0.79
CA THR A 118 1.28 5.94 -0.43
C THR A 118 0.74 4.52 -0.37
N LEU A 119 0.99 3.76 0.70
CA LEU A 119 0.43 2.42 0.87
C LEU A 119 -1.11 2.40 0.89
N ALA A 120 -1.76 3.44 1.41
CA ALA A 120 -3.22 3.54 1.36
C ALA A 120 -3.73 3.81 -0.07
N HIS A 121 -3.01 4.61 -0.84
CA HIS A 121 -3.29 4.92 -2.25
C HIS A 121 -3.09 3.70 -3.16
N GLU A 122 -1.94 3.02 -3.06
CA GLU A 122 -1.61 1.83 -3.85
C GLU A 122 -2.55 0.66 -3.54
N LEU A 123 -2.86 0.41 -2.26
CA LEU A 123 -3.89 -0.55 -1.87
C LEU A 123 -5.27 -0.16 -2.42
N GLY A 124 -5.51 1.15 -2.58
CA GLY A 124 -6.71 1.70 -3.18
C GLY A 124 -6.83 1.31 -4.65
N HIS A 125 -5.75 1.48 -5.42
CA HIS A 125 -5.69 0.98 -6.80
C HIS A 125 -6.02 -0.51 -6.85
N ASN A 126 -5.44 -1.35 -5.97
CA ASN A 126 -5.79 -2.78 -5.94
C ASN A 126 -7.30 -3.02 -5.71
N PHE A 127 -7.99 -2.22 -4.89
CA PHE A 127 -9.45 -2.26 -4.71
C PHE A 127 -10.27 -1.70 -5.90
N GLY A 128 -9.63 -1.12 -6.91
CA GLY A 128 -10.27 -0.52 -8.09
C GLY A 128 -10.31 1.01 -8.09
N MET A 129 -9.64 1.68 -7.15
CA MET A 129 -9.60 3.15 -7.10
C MET A 129 -8.87 3.70 -8.32
N ASN A 130 -9.33 4.86 -8.77
CA ASN A 130 -8.73 5.63 -9.85
C ASN A 130 -8.43 7.02 -9.31
N HIS A 131 -7.39 7.66 -9.84
CA HIS A 131 -7.03 9.03 -9.44
C HIS A 131 -8.25 9.96 -9.47
N ASP A 132 -8.30 10.85 -8.47
CA ASP A 132 -9.29 11.89 -8.39
C ASP A 132 -9.12 12.91 -9.52
N THR A 133 -10.24 13.52 -9.94
CA THR A 133 -10.26 14.58 -10.94
C THR A 133 -10.70 15.89 -10.27
N PRO A 134 -10.29 17.08 -10.76
CA PRO A 134 -10.52 18.35 -10.07
C PRO A 134 -11.99 18.64 -9.73
N GLU A 135 -12.92 18.08 -10.50
CA GLU A 135 -14.37 18.27 -10.38
C GLU A 135 -14.98 17.55 -9.17
N ARG A 136 -14.26 16.60 -8.55
CA ARG A 136 -14.75 15.83 -7.38
C ARG A 136 -14.81 16.65 -6.09
N GLY A 137 -14.26 17.88 -6.11
CA GLY A 137 -14.41 18.86 -5.03
C GLY A 137 -13.69 18.46 -3.74
N CYS A 138 -12.50 17.88 -3.87
CA CYS A 138 -11.82 17.23 -2.77
C CYS A 138 -10.91 18.17 -1.97
N ALA A 139 -11.08 18.17 -0.65
CA ALA A 139 -10.32 19.02 0.27
C ALA A 139 -9.08 18.29 0.76
N LEU A 140 -7.92 18.96 0.66
CA LEU A 140 -6.66 18.47 1.22
C LEU A 140 -6.80 18.28 2.73
N ILE A 141 -6.25 17.17 3.23
CA ILE A 141 -6.05 16.94 4.67
C ILE A 141 -4.82 17.75 5.08
N SER A 142 -4.94 18.51 6.17
CA SER A 142 -3.80 19.27 6.71
C SER A 142 -2.86 18.35 7.51
N ALA A 143 -1.61 18.77 7.70
CA ALA A 143 -0.68 18.05 8.58
C ALA A 143 -1.06 18.12 10.08
N GLU A 144 -2.10 18.89 10.42
CA GLU A 144 -2.64 19.05 11.78
C GLU A 144 -3.90 18.19 12.01
N ASP A 145 -4.48 17.62 10.95
CA ASP A 145 -5.63 16.71 11.05
C ASP A 145 -5.20 15.34 11.56
N ASP A 146 -5.86 14.86 12.64
CA ASP A 146 -5.78 13.46 13.03
C ASP A 146 -6.35 12.57 11.91
N VAL A 147 -5.48 11.81 11.23
CA VAL A 147 -5.85 10.81 10.20
C VAL A 147 -6.89 9.80 10.69
N CYS A 148 -6.93 9.53 12.00
CA CYS A 148 -7.91 8.64 12.64
C CYS A 148 -9.23 9.32 13.02
N SER A 149 -9.34 10.64 12.85
CA SER A 149 -10.59 11.37 12.87
C SER A 149 -11.48 10.91 11.71
N SER A 150 -12.75 10.65 12.01
CA SER A 150 -13.74 10.19 11.03
C SER A 150 -14.02 11.20 9.91
N LYS A 151 -13.56 12.45 10.03
CA LYS A 151 -13.60 13.46 8.95
C LYS A 151 -12.40 13.34 8.01
N ALA A 152 -11.18 13.30 8.55
CA ALA A 152 -9.95 13.18 7.76
C ALA A 152 -9.91 11.85 7.00
N SER A 153 -10.12 10.74 7.70
CA SER A 153 -10.27 9.39 7.14
C SER A 153 -11.26 9.36 5.95
N LYS A 154 -12.47 9.92 6.13
CA LYS A 154 -13.48 9.99 5.06
C LYS A 154 -13.09 10.89 3.91
N ASN A 155 -12.42 12.01 4.15
CA ASN A 155 -11.95 12.88 3.08
C ASN A 155 -10.89 12.16 2.23
N ALA A 156 -9.84 11.59 2.84
CA ALA A 156 -8.80 10.84 2.11
C ALA A 156 -9.40 9.76 1.21
N THR A 157 -10.25 8.88 1.76
CA THR A 157 -10.85 7.81 0.96
C THR A 157 -11.81 8.34 -0.09
N ARG A 158 -12.58 9.41 0.20
CA ARG A 158 -13.45 10.06 -0.79
C ARG A 158 -12.64 10.65 -1.95
N CYS A 159 -11.42 11.12 -1.70
CA CYS A 159 -10.49 11.65 -2.71
C CYS A 159 -9.71 10.56 -3.46
N GLN A 160 -10.13 9.30 -3.34
CA GLN A 160 -9.59 8.15 -4.08
C GLN A 160 -10.72 7.29 -4.67
N THR A 161 -11.94 7.31 -4.11
CA THR A 161 -13.02 6.38 -4.49
C THR A 161 -14.01 6.90 -5.54
N HIS A 162 -14.16 6.10 -6.60
CA HIS A 162 -15.48 5.73 -7.08
C HIS A 162 -15.51 4.20 -7.28
N ILE A 163 -15.94 3.45 -6.24
CA ILE A 163 -16.03 1.98 -6.22
C ILE A 163 -17.40 1.56 -5.67
N THR A 164 -17.95 0.47 -6.20
CA THR A 164 -19.04 -0.32 -5.61
C THR A 164 -18.46 -1.63 -5.06
N PHE A 165 -18.80 -2.02 -3.82
CA PHE A 165 -18.19 -3.17 -3.13
C PHE A 165 -19.16 -4.34 -2.91
N GLU A 166 -18.59 -5.55 -2.79
CA GLU A 166 -19.09 -6.60 -1.89
C GLU A 166 -17.89 -7.41 -1.33
N PHE A 167 -18.11 -8.22 -0.28
CA PHE A 167 -17.11 -8.94 0.56
C PHE A 167 -16.18 -8.04 1.41
N ILE A 168 -16.17 -8.04 2.76
CA ILE A 168 -17.11 -8.57 3.78
C ILE A 168 -17.29 -7.49 4.87
#